data_AF-A0A8B9RGI1-F1
#
_entry.id   AF-A0A8B9RGI1-F1
#
_cell.length_a   1.000
_cell.length_b   1.000
_cell.length_c   1.000
_cell.angle_alpha   90.00
_cell.angle_beta   90.00
_cell.angle_gamma   90.00
#
_symmetry.space_group_name_H-M   'P 1'
#
loop_
_entity.id
_entity.type
_entity.pdbx_description
1 polymer ?
#
loop_
_entity_poly.entity_id
_entity_poly.type
_entity_poly.pdbx_seq_one_letter_code
_entity_poly.pdbx_strand_id
1 'polypeptide(L)'
;MGHKKGGRNQAKKEPQAVPAVSKSPKKSEGHSIFSWLIVLALLGAWMSVGVVWFDLVDYSNIVGTLGGIYDADGDGDFDVDDAKVLMAEKHKEVEKQKEDERSKEPSTREIGQKLKSALKEQLRMIHEKIEAKKIAKLALAEVRTILAREEEEKQLILAAKKAKEELEAQELKERLAKEKAAREKAELERLAKEKAEKEKAEKERIAKEKAEKEREEKERLAKEQAEKERLAKEKAEKERLAKEQAEKERLAKEKAEKEKAEKERLAKEKAEKERLAKEQAEKERLAKEKAEKERAEKE
;
A
#
# COMPACT_ATOMS: atom_id res chain seq x y z
N MET A 1 44.04 9.18 67.28
CA MET A 1 44.49 7.77 67.18
C MET A 1 44.63 7.47 65.69
N GLY A 2 45.84 7.45 65.13
CA GLY A 2 46.70 6.26 65.12
C GLY A 2 46.30 5.39 63.93
N HIS A 3 46.86 5.60 62.74
CA HIS A 3 48.06 4.95 62.19
C HIS A 3 47.81 3.64 61.40
N LYS A 4 48.36 3.65 60.18
CA LYS A 4 49.03 2.55 59.44
C LYS A 4 48.15 1.47 58.76
N LYS A 5 48.20 1.42 57.42
CA LYS A 5 49.08 0.61 56.52
C LYS A 5 48.58 -0.85 56.43
N GLY A 6 48.46 -1.49 55.27
CA GLY A 6 48.90 -1.17 53.91
C GLY A 6 48.73 -2.40 53.00
N GLY A 7 49.25 -2.31 51.77
CA GLY A 7 49.42 -3.45 50.85
C GLY A 7 49.48 -2.96 49.41
N ARG A 8 50.70 -2.84 48.85
CA ARG A 8 51.22 -3.66 47.72
C ARG A 8 50.44 -3.43 46.40
N ASN A 9 51.02 -3.23 45.24
CA ASN A 9 52.39 -3.41 44.75
C ASN A 9 52.46 -2.82 43.33
N GLN A 10 53.64 -2.33 42.98
CA GLN A 10 54.31 -2.47 41.67
C GLN A 10 53.79 -1.75 40.43
N ALA A 11 54.70 -0.91 39.93
CA ALA A 11 54.78 -0.34 38.60
C ALA A 11 54.76 -1.39 37.47
N LYS A 12 54.07 -1.08 36.36
CA LYS A 12 54.49 -1.52 35.03
C LYS A 12 53.89 -0.66 33.90
N LYS A 13 54.80 0.08 33.27
CA LYS A 13 54.88 0.56 31.87
C LYS A 13 53.64 0.43 30.96
N GLU A 14 53.23 1.57 30.43
CA GLU A 14 52.49 1.70 29.17
C GLU A 14 53.24 1.09 27.98
N PRO A 15 52.51 0.66 26.94
CA PRO A 15 52.95 0.94 25.57
C PRO A 15 51.88 1.63 24.71
N GLN A 16 52.39 2.50 23.85
CA GLN A 16 51.73 3.35 22.85
C GLN A 16 50.78 2.60 21.92
N ALA A 17 49.63 3.23 21.65
CA ALA A 17 48.68 2.81 20.63
C ALA A 17 49.11 3.29 19.23
N VAL A 18 49.16 2.36 18.28
CA VAL A 18 49.34 2.60 16.84
C VAL A 18 48.04 3.13 16.20
N PRO A 19 48.08 4.07 15.23
CA PRO A 19 46.89 4.45 14.48
C PRO A 19 46.61 3.44 13.34
N ALA A 20 45.38 2.95 13.30
CA ALA A 20 44.87 2.05 12.26
C ALA A 20 44.72 2.78 10.91
N VAL A 21 45.25 2.16 9.86
CA VAL A 21 45.07 2.56 8.46
C VAL A 21 43.62 2.31 8.04
N SER A 22 42.83 3.37 7.90
CA SER A 22 41.52 3.33 7.25
C SER A 22 41.69 3.49 5.73
N LYS A 23 41.52 2.41 4.97
CA LYS A 23 41.34 2.48 3.52
C LYS A 23 39.88 2.82 3.20
N SER A 24 39.62 4.05 2.78
CA SER A 24 38.35 4.48 2.16
C SER A 24 38.48 4.46 0.64
N PRO A 25 37.43 4.07 -0.12
CA PRO A 25 37.47 4.11 -1.58
C PRO A 25 37.30 5.54 -2.08
N LYS A 26 38.29 6.08 -2.79
CA LYS A 26 38.16 7.33 -3.53
C LYS A 26 37.19 7.10 -4.69
N LYS A 27 35.96 7.62 -4.58
CA LYS A 27 35.10 7.90 -5.72
C LYS A 27 35.81 8.96 -6.55
N SER A 28 36.27 8.58 -7.74
CA SER A 28 36.75 9.53 -8.73
C SER A 28 35.54 10.30 -9.27
N GLU A 29 35.35 11.53 -8.79
CA GLU A 29 34.60 12.56 -9.51
C GLU A 29 35.44 13.01 -10.71
N GLY A 30 35.55 12.16 -11.72
CA GLY A 30 36.00 12.54 -13.05
C GLY A 30 34.80 12.41 -13.96
N HIS A 31 34.41 13.49 -14.64
CA HIS A 31 33.43 13.42 -15.73
C HIS A 31 33.88 12.33 -16.69
N SER A 32 33.20 11.19 -16.63
CA SER A 32 33.53 10.02 -17.45
C SER A 32 33.58 10.45 -18.90
N ILE A 33 34.64 10.09 -19.62
CA ILE A 33 34.85 10.41 -21.04
C ILE A 33 33.61 10.03 -21.87
N PHE A 34 32.90 8.97 -21.46
CA PHE A 34 31.62 8.55 -22.05
C PHE A 34 30.50 9.59 -21.88
N SER A 35 30.44 10.27 -20.73
CA SER A 35 29.48 11.35 -20.50
C SER A 35 29.80 12.58 -21.36
N TRP A 36 31.08 12.89 -21.59
CA TRP A 36 31.50 13.95 -22.51
C TRP A 36 31.19 13.61 -23.98
N LEU A 37 31.41 12.36 -24.40
CA LEU A 37 31.05 11.90 -25.74
C LEU A 37 29.54 11.94 -25.99
N ILE A 38 28.72 11.63 -24.98
CA ILE A 38 27.26 11.75 -25.06
C ILE A 38 26.82 13.20 -25.20
N VAL A 39 27.47 14.13 -24.48
CA VAL A 39 27.19 15.57 -24.63
C VAL A 39 27.59 16.07 -26.02
N LEU A 40 28.72 15.63 -26.57
CA LEU A 40 29.13 15.98 -27.93
C LEU A 40 28.20 15.41 -29.00
N ALA A 41 27.73 14.17 -28.84
CA ALA A 41 26.78 13.56 -29.75
C ALA A 41 25.42 14.29 -29.73
N LEU A 42 24.93 14.71 -28.55
CA LEU A 42 23.72 15.52 -28.45
C LEU A 42 23.90 16.92 -29.04
N LEU A 43 25.06 17.55 -28.83
CA LEU A 43 25.37 18.86 -29.39
C LEU A 43 25.44 18.81 -30.94
N GLY A 44 26.06 17.76 -31.49
CA GLY A 44 26.10 17.54 -32.94
C GLY A 44 24.70 17.32 -33.55
N ALA A 45 23.85 16.55 -32.87
CA ALA A 45 22.47 16.36 -33.28
C ALA A 45 21.67 17.67 -33.22
N TRP A 46 21.88 18.49 -32.19
CA TRP A 46 21.25 19.81 -32.06
C TRP A 46 21.73 20.80 -33.14
N MET A 47 23.01 20.80 -33.47
CA MET A 47 23.55 21.63 -34.56
C MET A 47 23.04 21.18 -35.93
N SER A 48 22.85 19.87 -36.14
CA SER A 48 22.25 19.34 -37.38
C SER A 48 20.78 19.74 -37.54
N VAL A 49 19.99 19.74 -36.46
CA VAL A 49 18.61 20.23 -36.49
C VAL A 49 18.56 21.74 -36.73
N GLY A 50 19.49 22.50 -36.15
CA GLY A 50 19.62 23.94 -36.37
C GLY A 50 19.94 24.31 -37.83
N VAL A 51 20.81 23.56 -38.50
CA VAL A 51 21.16 23.80 -39.92
C VAL A 51 20.02 23.46 -40.87
N VAL A 52 19.21 22.43 -40.58
CA VAL A 52 18.03 22.08 -41.39
C VAL A 52 16.86 23.04 -41.12
N TRP A 53 16.74 23.57 -39.90
CA TRP A 53 15.69 24.51 -39.54
C TRP A 53 16.01 25.96 -39.93
N PHE A 54 17.30 26.28 -40.06
CA PHE A 54 17.81 27.58 -40.46
C PHE A 54 18.47 27.43 -41.85
N ASP A 55 17.64 27.08 -42.84
CA ASP A 55 17.91 27.24 -44.28
C ASP A 55 17.97 28.76 -44.62
N LEU A 56 18.78 29.49 -43.87
CA LEU A 56 18.76 30.94 -43.78
C LEU A 56 20.19 31.45 -43.68
N VAL A 57 20.98 31.13 -44.69
CA VAL A 57 21.83 32.18 -45.25
C VAL A 57 21.68 32.10 -46.77
N ASP A 58 20.70 32.85 -47.25
CA ASP A 58 20.52 33.15 -48.65
C ASP A 58 21.67 34.06 -49.11
N TYR A 59 22.86 33.45 -49.31
CA TYR A 59 24.10 34.15 -49.67
C TYR A 59 24.00 34.85 -51.04
N SER A 60 23.03 34.50 -51.89
CA SER A 60 22.79 35.20 -53.16
C SER A 60 22.27 36.62 -52.95
N ASN A 61 21.46 36.88 -51.92
CA ASN A 61 20.86 38.19 -51.69
C ASN A 61 21.81 39.19 -51.00
N ILE A 62 22.84 38.71 -50.30
CA ILE A 62 23.78 39.58 -49.57
C ILE A 62 24.96 40.02 -50.44
N VAL A 63 25.33 39.26 -51.48
CA VAL A 63 26.42 39.63 -52.40
C VAL A 63 25.96 40.66 -53.45
N GLY A 64 24.70 40.62 -53.89
CA GLY A 64 24.18 41.56 -54.89
C GLY A 64 24.04 43.01 -54.41
N THR A 65 23.72 43.23 -53.13
CA THR A 65 23.46 44.59 -52.60
C THR A 65 24.71 45.35 -52.16
N LEU A 66 25.86 44.67 -51.97
CA LEU A 66 27.13 45.35 -51.71
C LEU A 66 28.02 45.49 -52.97
N GLY A 67 27.76 44.73 -54.05
CA GLY A 67 28.48 44.85 -55.31
C GLY A 67 28.05 46.03 -56.18
N GLY A 68 26.75 46.38 -56.20
CA GLY A 68 26.20 47.38 -57.13
C GLY A 68 26.44 48.86 -56.81
N ILE A 69 27.32 49.20 -55.85
CA ILE A 69 27.63 50.60 -55.50
C ILE A 69 29.00 51.03 -56.06
N TYR A 70 29.86 50.07 -56.44
CA TYR A 70 31.22 50.34 -56.93
C TYR A 70 31.47 49.89 -58.38
N ASP A 71 30.52 49.17 -58.99
CA ASP A 71 30.53 48.72 -60.38
C ASP A 71 29.94 49.83 -61.28
N ALA A 72 30.80 50.54 -62.03
CA ALA A 72 30.40 51.70 -62.82
C ALA A 72 29.97 51.34 -64.25
N ASP A 73 30.38 50.18 -64.77
CA ASP A 73 30.07 49.73 -66.14
C ASP A 73 29.25 48.43 -66.25
N GLY A 74 29.07 47.68 -65.15
CA GLY A 74 28.07 46.64 -64.97
C GLY A 74 28.54 45.20 -65.19
N ASP A 75 29.83 44.90 -65.10
CA ASP A 75 30.38 43.57 -65.38
C ASP A 75 30.74 42.72 -64.14
N GLY A 76 30.73 43.33 -62.94
CA GLY A 76 30.69 42.62 -61.66
C GLY A 76 32.01 42.43 -60.93
N ASP A 77 33.11 43.07 -61.34
CA ASP A 77 34.36 43.17 -60.55
C ASP A 77 35.04 44.54 -60.64
N PHE A 78 35.56 45.04 -59.50
CA PHE A 78 36.15 46.39 -59.44
C PHE A 78 37.57 46.43 -59.99
N ASP A 79 37.77 46.98 -61.20
CA ASP A 79 39.06 46.97 -61.90
C ASP A 79 39.56 48.35 -62.37
N VAL A 80 40.57 48.38 -63.25
CA VAL A 80 41.21 49.62 -63.72
C VAL A 80 40.31 50.40 -64.67
N ASP A 81 39.36 49.74 -65.33
CA ASP A 81 38.47 50.37 -66.29
C ASP A 81 37.32 51.12 -65.57
N ASP A 82 36.86 50.66 -64.40
CA ASP A 82 36.01 51.44 -63.48
C ASP A 82 36.64 52.78 -63.08
N ALA A 83 37.94 52.76 -62.74
CA ALA A 83 38.69 53.96 -62.39
C ALA A 83 38.83 54.92 -63.58
N LYS A 84 38.82 54.37 -64.81
CA LYS A 84 38.95 55.12 -66.06
C LYS A 84 37.65 55.85 -66.41
N VAL A 85 36.50 55.24 -66.17
CA VAL A 85 35.18 55.88 -66.31
C VAL A 85 35.07 57.07 -65.35
N LEU A 86 35.45 56.88 -64.09
CA LEU A 86 35.45 57.95 -63.09
C LEU A 86 36.43 59.10 -63.41
N MET A 87 37.57 58.80 -64.04
CA MET A 87 38.56 59.82 -64.45
C MET A 87 38.18 60.50 -65.76
N ALA A 88 37.56 59.80 -66.70
CA ALA A 88 37.08 60.38 -67.95
C ALA A 88 35.93 61.36 -67.73
N GLU A 89 35.05 61.07 -66.77
CA GLU A 89 33.97 61.97 -66.37
C GLU A 89 34.51 63.23 -65.66
N LYS A 90 35.52 63.06 -64.79
CA LYS A 90 36.22 64.19 -64.15
C LYS A 90 36.96 65.09 -65.15
N HIS A 91 37.53 64.53 -66.21
CA HIS A 91 38.21 65.32 -67.24
C HIS A 91 37.24 66.05 -68.17
N LYS A 92 36.01 65.55 -68.39
CA LYS A 92 34.98 66.21 -69.20
C LYS A 92 34.24 67.33 -68.46
N GLU A 93 34.01 67.20 -67.16
CA GLU A 93 33.41 68.29 -66.37
C GLU A 93 34.38 69.43 -66.06
N VAL A 94 35.67 69.13 -65.88
CA VAL A 94 36.70 70.15 -65.59
C VAL A 94 37.05 71.00 -66.82
N GLU A 95 36.93 70.47 -68.05
CA GLU A 95 37.17 71.25 -69.26
C GLU A 95 35.97 72.09 -69.71
N LYS A 96 34.72 71.72 -69.36
CA LYS A 96 33.53 72.47 -69.80
C LYS A 96 33.08 73.59 -68.86
N GLN A 97 33.74 73.78 -67.72
CA GLN A 97 33.52 74.91 -66.81
C GLN A 97 34.67 75.92 -66.79
N LYS A 98 35.62 75.83 -67.74
CA LYS A 98 36.82 76.68 -67.74
C LYS A 98 36.87 77.77 -68.82
N GLU A 99 35.83 77.92 -69.65
CA GLU A 99 35.82 78.93 -70.72
C GLU A 99 34.80 80.07 -70.58
N ASP A 100 33.94 80.08 -69.56
CA ASP A 100 32.99 81.19 -69.33
C ASP A 100 33.09 81.77 -67.91
N GLU A 101 34.28 82.21 -67.48
CA GLU A 101 34.42 83.19 -66.39
C GLU A 101 35.85 83.75 -66.33
N ARG A 102 36.20 84.66 -67.25
CA ARG A 102 37.34 85.55 -67.04
C ARG A 102 37.11 86.94 -67.63
N SER A 103 36.19 87.67 -67.00
CA SER A 103 36.37 89.11 -66.80
C SER A 103 35.82 89.52 -65.43
N LYS A 104 36.64 90.25 -64.68
CA LYS A 104 36.49 90.76 -63.29
C LYS A 104 37.03 89.85 -62.19
N GLU A 105 38.24 90.17 -61.74
CA GLU A 105 38.75 89.73 -60.45
C GLU A 105 37.81 90.22 -59.33
N PRO A 106 37.26 89.32 -58.49
CA PRO A 106 36.39 89.74 -57.39
C PRO A 106 37.21 90.51 -56.37
N SER A 107 36.69 91.65 -55.92
CA SER A 107 37.42 92.48 -54.95
C SER A 107 37.73 91.66 -53.69
N THR A 108 38.87 91.90 -53.04
CA THR A 108 39.30 91.21 -51.81
C THR A 108 38.22 91.23 -50.71
N ARG A 109 37.29 92.19 -50.78
CA ARG A 109 36.13 92.34 -49.90
C ARG A 109 35.03 91.30 -50.16
N GLU A 110 34.78 90.94 -51.42
CA GLU A 110 33.78 89.93 -51.81
C GLU A 110 34.21 88.51 -51.45
N ILE A 111 35.50 88.19 -51.64
CA ILE A 111 36.08 86.91 -51.21
C ILE A 111 35.98 86.80 -49.68
N GLY A 112 36.29 87.88 -48.95
CA GLY A 112 36.14 87.93 -47.49
C GLY A 112 34.69 87.77 -47.01
N GLN A 113 33.72 88.31 -47.75
CA GLN A 113 32.29 88.14 -47.44
C GLN A 113 31.81 86.71 -47.71
N LYS A 114 32.19 86.12 -48.85
CA LYS A 114 31.90 84.71 -49.19
C LYS A 114 32.52 83.74 -48.19
N LEU A 115 33.74 84.01 -47.72
CA LEU A 115 34.39 83.20 -46.69
C LEU A 115 33.67 83.31 -45.33
N LYS A 116 33.22 84.52 -44.95
CA LYS A 116 32.44 84.73 -43.72
C LYS A 116 31.07 84.06 -43.80
N SER A 117 30.39 84.09 -44.94
CA SER A 117 29.10 83.41 -45.11
C SER A 117 29.29 81.88 -45.08
N ALA A 118 30.29 81.36 -45.78
CA ALA A 118 30.62 79.93 -45.75
C ALA A 118 30.99 79.45 -44.34
N LEU A 119 31.78 80.22 -43.58
CA LEU A 119 32.11 79.88 -42.20
C LEU A 119 30.89 79.91 -41.26
N LYS A 120 30.00 80.91 -41.44
CA LYS A 120 28.75 81.00 -40.68
C LYS A 120 27.82 79.81 -40.96
N GLU A 121 27.79 79.34 -42.21
CA GLU A 121 27.01 78.18 -42.63
C GLU A 121 27.61 76.86 -42.11
N GLN A 122 28.93 76.70 -42.15
CA GLN A 122 29.62 75.56 -41.52
C GLN A 122 29.38 75.52 -40.02
N LEU A 123 29.42 76.67 -39.33
CA LEU A 123 29.16 76.75 -37.90
C LEU A 123 27.72 76.34 -37.56
N ARG A 124 26.75 76.70 -38.42
CA ARG A 124 25.34 76.26 -38.30
C ARG A 124 25.22 74.74 -38.45
N MET A 125 25.86 74.15 -39.46
CA MET A 125 25.86 72.70 -39.66
C MET A 125 26.53 71.95 -38.50
N ILE A 126 27.61 72.50 -37.94
CA ILE A 126 28.27 71.90 -36.77
C ILE A 126 27.33 71.94 -35.55
N HIS A 127 26.63 73.06 -35.34
CA HIS A 127 25.67 73.18 -34.24
C HIS A 127 24.52 72.19 -34.36
N GLU A 128 23.93 72.07 -35.55
CA GLU A 128 22.86 71.12 -35.85
C GLU A 128 23.31 69.66 -35.66
N LYS A 129 24.53 69.31 -36.10
CA LYS A 129 25.11 67.98 -35.86
C LYS A 129 25.35 67.71 -34.37
N ILE A 130 25.72 68.72 -33.58
CA ILE A 130 25.90 68.59 -32.13
C ILE A 130 24.54 68.41 -31.44
N GLU A 131 23.52 69.16 -31.84
CA GLU A 131 22.15 69.00 -31.34
C GLU A 131 21.58 67.63 -31.69
N ALA A 132 21.74 67.17 -32.93
CA ALA A 132 21.35 65.83 -33.36
C ALA A 132 22.03 64.73 -32.54
N LYS A 133 23.34 64.87 -32.24
CA LYS A 133 24.06 63.92 -31.36
C LYS A 133 23.55 63.93 -29.93
N LYS A 134 23.16 65.08 -29.38
CA LYS A 134 22.56 65.18 -28.04
C LYS A 134 21.19 64.49 -27.99
N ILE A 135 20.36 64.71 -29.00
CA ILE A 135 19.03 64.07 -29.13
C ILE A 135 19.20 62.55 -29.28
N ALA A 136 20.11 62.09 -30.14
CA ALA A 136 20.39 60.67 -30.31
C ALA A 136 20.87 60.00 -29.00
N LYS A 137 21.69 60.70 -28.20
CA LYS A 137 22.15 60.21 -26.90
C LYS A 137 21.02 60.13 -25.87
N LEU A 138 20.09 61.08 -25.87
CA LEU A 138 18.91 61.06 -25.00
C LEU A 138 17.94 59.94 -25.40
N ALA A 139 17.66 59.79 -26.70
CA ALA A 139 16.83 58.70 -27.21
C ALA A 139 17.41 57.32 -26.87
N LEU A 140 18.73 57.15 -27.01
CA LEU A 140 19.42 55.91 -26.60
C LEU A 140 19.28 55.63 -25.11
N ALA A 141 19.35 56.66 -24.26
CA ALA A 141 19.16 56.52 -22.82
C ALA A 141 17.72 56.10 -22.49
N GLU A 142 16.72 56.67 -23.15
CA GLU A 142 15.31 56.30 -23.02
C GLU A 142 15.05 54.84 -23.42
N VAL A 143 15.54 54.43 -24.59
CA VAL A 143 15.43 53.03 -25.06
C VAL A 143 16.07 52.07 -24.06
N ARG A 144 17.22 52.43 -23.47
CA ARG A 144 17.88 51.62 -22.45
C ARG A 144 17.01 51.44 -21.19
N THR A 145 16.30 52.49 -20.76
CA THR A 145 15.39 52.39 -19.60
C THR A 145 14.15 51.54 -19.91
N ILE A 146 13.63 51.61 -21.13
CA ILE A 146 12.49 50.79 -21.58
C ILE A 146 12.90 49.31 -21.62
N LEU A 147 14.07 49.00 -22.18
CA LEU A 147 14.61 47.64 -22.19
C LEU A 147 14.79 47.06 -20.78
N ALA A 148 15.33 47.85 -19.85
CA ALA A 148 15.49 47.42 -18.46
C ALA A 148 14.12 47.13 -17.81
N ARG A 149 13.11 47.98 -18.06
CA ARG A 149 11.75 47.77 -17.57
C ARG A 149 11.10 46.53 -18.17
N GLU A 150 11.28 46.27 -19.46
CA GLU A 150 10.77 45.04 -20.09
C GLU A 150 11.42 43.78 -19.51
N GLU A 151 12.71 43.83 -19.18
CA GLU A 151 13.39 42.71 -18.50
C GLU A 151 12.83 42.48 -17.10
N GLU A 152 12.59 43.54 -16.32
CA GLU A 152 11.93 43.45 -15.02
C GLU A 152 10.51 42.89 -15.13
N GLU A 153 9.71 43.36 -16.10
CA GLU A 153 8.36 42.85 -16.34
C GLU A 153 8.38 41.36 -16.74
N LYS A 154 9.32 40.94 -17.58
CA LYS A 154 9.53 39.52 -17.90
C LYS A 154 9.93 38.70 -16.66
N GLN A 155 10.79 39.23 -15.80
CA GLN A 155 11.17 38.57 -14.56
C GLN A 155 9.97 38.45 -13.61
N LEU A 156 9.14 39.48 -13.48
CA LEU A 156 7.93 39.44 -12.67
C LEU A 156 6.90 38.44 -13.22
N ILE A 157 6.70 38.40 -14.54
CA ILE A 157 5.83 37.40 -15.17
C ILE A 157 6.35 35.98 -14.91
N LEU A 158 7.66 35.76 -15.02
CA LEU A 158 8.27 34.46 -14.74
C LEU A 158 8.14 34.08 -13.25
N ALA A 159 8.36 35.04 -12.35
CA ALA A 159 8.19 34.84 -10.91
C ALA A 159 6.73 34.52 -10.56
N ALA A 160 5.77 35.23 -11.15
CA ALA A 160 4.35 34.97 -10.97
C ALA A 160 3.94 33.59 -11.50
N LYS A 161 4.47 33.15 -12.65
CA LYS A 161 4.25 31.80 -13.18
C LYS A 161 4.80 30.72 -12.23
N LYS A 162 6.03 30.90 -11.73
CA LYS A 162 6.64 29.98 -10.76
C LYS A 162 5.85 29.92 -9.46
N ALA A 163 5.43 31.06 -8.92
CA ALA A 163 4.62 31.12 -7.70
C ALA A 163 3.27 30.41 -7.89
N LYS A 164 2.65 30.53 -9.06
CA LYS A 164 1.41 29.82 -9.40
C LYS A 164 1.63 28.30 -9.48
N GLU A 165 2.70 27.86 -10.14
CA GLU A 165 3.06 26.44 -10.23
C GLU A 165 3.38 25.85 -8.85
N GLU A 166 4.08 26.59 -7.99
CA GLU A 166 4.34 26.20 -6.61
C GLU A 166 3.06 26.09 -5.78
N LEU A 167 2.11 27.02 -5.95
CA LEU A 167 0.80 26.97 -5.30
C LEU A 167 0.01 25.73 -5.78
N GLU A 168 -0.08 25.50 -7.08
CA GLU A 168 -0.74 24.32 -7.65
C GLU A 168 -0.07 23.02 -7.16
N ALA A 169 1.26 22.99 -7.07
CA ALA A 169 1.99 21.85 -6.52
C ALA A 169 1.72 21.64 -5.02
N GLN A 170 1.56 22.72 -4.24
CA GLN A 170 1.18 22.64 -2.82
C GLN A 170 -0.26 22.13 -2.67
N GLU A 171 -1.20 22.65 -3.45
CA GLU A 171 -2.60 22.19 -3.43
C GLU A 171 -2.72 20.71 -3.83
N LEU A 172 -1.98 20.26 -4.85
CA LEU A 172 -1.90 18.84 -5.22
C LEU A 172 -1.33 17.99 -4.09
N LYS A 173 -0.26 18.44 -3.43
CA LYS A 173 0.31 17.75 -2.26
C LYS A 173 -0.70 17.68 -1.11
N GLU A 174 -1.43 18.75 -0.84
CA GLU A 174 -2.45 18.77 0.21
C GLU A 174 -3.63 17.84 -0.12
N ARG A 175 -4.09 17.83 -1.39
CA ARG A 175 -5.13 16.90 -1.86
C ARG A 175 -4.69 15.45 -1.72
N LEU A 176 -3.47 15.13 -2.13
CA LEU A 176 -2.91 13.78 -1.97
C LEU A 176 -2.75 13.40 -0.49
N ALA A 177 -2.36 14.34 0.37
CA ALA A 177 -2.29 14.10 1.82
C ALA A 177 -3.67 13.85 2.43
N LYS A 178 -4.69 14.66 2.05
CA LYS A 178 -6.08 14.47 2.46
C LYS A 178 -6.65 13.14 1.97
N GLU A 179 -6.37 12.77 0.72
CA GLU A 179 -6.81 11.49 0.15
C GLU A 179 -6.16 10.31 0.87
N LYS A 180 -4.84 10.35 1.12
CA LYS A 180 -4.15 9.32 1.90
C LYS A 180 -4.72 9.19 3.31
N ALA A 181 -4.94 10.30 4.00
CA ALA A 181 -5.55 10.31 5.33
C ALA A 181 -6.99 9.76 5.32
N ALA A 182 -7.78 10.05 4.26
CA ALA A 182 -9.12 9.49 4.11
C ALA A 182 -9.09 7.98 3.83
N ARG A 183 -8.17 7.51 2.98
CA ARG A 183 -7.97 6.08 2.71
C ARG A 183 -7.53 5.32 3.96
N GLU A 184 -6.58 5.87 4.73
CA GLU A 184 -6.12 5.26 5.98
C GLU A 184 -7.24 5.18 7.02
N LYS A 185 -8.04 6.24 7.18
CA LYS A 185 -9.22 6.22 8.05
C LYS A 185 -10.24 5.17 7.61
N ALA A 186 -10.52 5.07 6.31
CA ALA A 186 -11.43 4.07 5.77
C ALA A 186 -10.90 2.64 5.97
N GLU A 187 -9.59 2.42 5.82
CA GLU A 187 -8.95 1.12 6.07
C GLU A 187 -9.01 0.73 7.55
N LEU A 188 -8.71 1.67 8.46
CA LEU A 188 -8.86 1.46 9.90
C LEU A 188 -10.31 1.13 10.28
N GLU A 189 -11.29 1.82 9.68
CA GLU A 189 -12.71 1.53 9.91
C GLU A 189 -13.09 0.13 9.39
N ARG A 190 -12.60 -0.27 8.21
CA ARG A 190 -12.83 -1.62 7.67
C ARG A 190 -12.21 -2.69 8.55
N LEU A 191 -10.97 -2.50 9.01
CA LEU A 191 -10.30 -3.41 9.94
C LEU A 191 -11.04 -3.49 11.27
N ALA A 192 -11.55 -2.38 11.79
CA ALA A 192 -12.36 -2.37 13.01
C ALA A 192 -13.69 -3.13 12.83
N LYS A 193 -14.39 -2.92 11.70
CA LYS A 193 -15.61 -3.67 11.36
C LYS A 193 -15.33 -5.16 11.20
N GLU A 194 -14.27 -5.54 10.49
CA GLU A 194 -13.88 -6.94 10.31
C GLU A 194 -13.54 -7.61 11.65
N LYS A 195 -12.79 -6.94 12.53
CA LYS A 195 -12.50 -7.44 13.87
C LYS A 195 -13.77 -7.61 14.70
N ALA A 196 -14.68 -6.63 14.67
CA ALA A 196 -15.96 -6.70 15.38
C ALA A 196 -16.86 -7.83 14.84
N GLU A 197 -16.86 -8.07 13.53
CA GLU A 197 -17.60 -9.17 12.91
C GLU A 197 -17.00 -10.53 13.28
N LYS A 198 -15.66 -10.68 13.22
CA LYS A 198 -14.95 -11.88 13.67
C LYS A 198 -15.22 -12.18 15.14
N GLU A 199 -15.17 -11.17 16.01
CA GLU A 199 -15.45 -11.34 17.44
C GLU A 199 -16.92 -11.75 17.68
N LYS A 200 -17.88 -11.17 16.95
CA LYS A 200 -19.29 -11.58 17.02
C LYS A 200 -19.49 -13.02 16.55
N ALA A 201 -18.89 -13.38 15.42
CA ALA A 201 -18.97 -14.74 14.89
C ALA A 201 -18.33 -15.77 15.83
N GLU A 202 -17.19 -15.43 16.46
CA GLU A 202 -16.55 -16.28 17.47
C GLU A 202 -17.43 -16.43 18.71
N LYS A 203 -17.98 -15.34 19.24
CA LYS A 203 -18.93 -15.39 20.38
C LYS A 203 -20.16 -16.23 20.04
N GLU A 204 -20.70 -16.10 18.83
CA GLU A 204 -21.83 -16.92 18.38
C GLU A 204 -21.47 -18.40 18.27
N ARG A 205 -20.28 -18.73 17.74
CA ARG A 205 -19.80 -20.12 17.70
C ARG A 205 -19.62 -20.71 19.09
N ILE A 206 -19.02 -19.97 20.02
CA ILE A 206 -18.85 -20.40 21.41
C ILE A 206 -20.21 -20.59 22.08
N ALA A 207 -21.17 -19.68 21.84
CA ALA A 207 -22.52 -19.79 22.39
C ALA A 207 -23.25 -21.02 21.84
N LYS A 208 -23.17 -21.27 20.52
CA LYS A 208 -23.73 -22.48 19.88
C LYS A 208 -23.10 -23.75 20.42
N GLU A 209 -21.77 -23.80 20.53
CA GLU A 209 -21.05 -24.96 21.06
C GLU A 209 -21.43 -25.25 22.52
N LYS A 210 -21.57 -24.21 23.36
CA LYS A 210 -22.03 -24.37 24.75
C LYS A 210 -23.48 -24.87 24.81
N ALA A 211 -24.37 -24.33 23.97
CA ALA A 211 -25.76 -24.77 23.92
C ALA A 211 -25.89 -26.23 23.42
N GLU A 212 -25.04 -26.64 22.48
CA GLU A 212 -24.99 -28.02 21.98
C GLU A 212 -24.46 -28.97 23.07
N LYS A 213 -23.35 -28.63 23.74
CA LYS A 213 -22.82 -29.39 24.87
C LYS A 213 -23.83 -29.53 26.01
N GLU A 214 -24.56 -28.47 26.35
CA GLU A 214 -25.60 -28.52 27.38
C GLU A 214 -26.77 -29.42 26.96
N ARG A 215 -27.15 -29.42 25.68
CA ARG A 215 -28.19 -30.32 25.15
C ARG A 215 -27.74 -31.78 25.19
N GLU A 216 -26.52 -32.06 24.77
CA GLU A 216 -25.94 -33.41 24.84
C GLU A 216 -25.87 -33.89 26.29
N GLU A 217 -25.44 -33.05 27.24
CA GLU A 217 -25.37 -33.41 28.65
C GLU A 217 -26.76 -33.69 29.23
N LYS A 218 -27.76 -32.85 28.92
CA LYS A 218 -29.16 -33.10 29.30
C LYS A 218 -29.70 -34.39 28.70
N GLU A 219 -29.38 -34.69 27.44
CA GLU A 219 -29.78 -35.93 26.80
C GLU A 219 -29.12 -37.16 27.45
N ARG A 220 -27.83 -37.07 27.79
CA ARG A 220 -27.12 -38.15 28.50
C ARG A 220 -27.71 -38.39 29.89
N LEU A 221 -28.00 -37.33 30.64
CA LEU A 221 -28.67 -37.43 31.94
C LEU A 221 -30.06 -38.05 31.83
N ALA A 222 -30.85 -37.64 30.83
CA ALA A 222 -32.17 -38.22 30.58
C ALA A 222 -32.09 -39.71 30.21
N LYS A 223 -31.14 -40.10 29.36
CA LYS A 223 -30.89 -41.51 29.01
C LYS A 223 -30.45 -42.32 30.23
N GLU A 224 -29.56 -41.78 31.06
CA GLU A 224 -29.10 -42.45 32.29
C GLU A 224 -30.24 -42.61 33.31
N GLN A 225 -31.09 -41.60 33.48
CA GLN A 225 -32.27 -41.70 34.34
C GLN A 225 -33.27 -42.75 33.83
N ALA A 226 -33.54 -42.77 32.51
CA ALA A 226 -34.41 -43.77 31.91
C ALA A 226 -33.83 -45.19 32.07
N GLU A 227 -32.52 -45.37 31.93
CA GLU A 227 -31.87 -46.67 32.16
C GLU A 227 -31.94 -47.10 33.63
N LYS A 228 -31.67 -46.19 34.57
CA LYS A 228 -31.83 -46.45 36.01
C LYS A 228 -33.27 -46.85 36.35
N GLU A 229 -34.26 -46.18 35.77
CA GLU A 229 -35.67 -46.51 35.98
C GLU A 229 -36.03 -47.89 35.41
N ARG A 230 -35.52 -48.24 34.21
CA ARG A 230 -35.72 -49.57 33.61
C ARG A 230 -35.07 -50.67 34.46
N LEU A 231 -33.85 -50.47 34.94
CA LEU A 231 -33.17 -51.41 35.84
C LEU A 231 -33.92 -51.56 37.18
N ALA A 232 -34.46 -50.47 37.72
CA ALA A 232 -35.28 -50.53 38.94
C ALA A 232 -36.58 -51.31 38.71
N LYS A 233 -37.27 -51.07 37.59
CA LYS A 233 -38.47 -51.82 37.18
C LYS A 233 -38.18 -53.31 36.97
N GLU A 234 -37.08 -53.65 36.29
CA GLU A 234 -36.68 -55.05 36.07
C GLU A 234 -36.34 -55.77 37.38
N LYS A 235 -35.64 -55.10 38.31
CA LYS A 235 -35.37 -55.66 39.64
C LYS A 235 -36.65 -55.89 40.43
N ALA A 236 -37.58 -54.93 40.42
CA ALA A 236 -38.87 -55.07 41.08
C ALA A 236 -39.70 -56.21 40.47
N GLU A 237 -39.68 -56.38 39.15
CA GLU A 237 -40.37 -57.48 38.47
C GLU A 237 -39.76 -58.84 38.82
N LYS A 238 -38.42 -58.96 38.79
CA LYS A 238 -37.71 -60.17 39.25
C LYS A 238 -38.04 -60.52 40.70
N GLU A 239 -38.11 -59.52 41.58
CA GLU A 239 -38.49 -59.74 42.99
C GLU A 239 -39.95 -60.21 43.12
N ARG A 240 -40.88 -59.64 42.34
CA ARG A 240 -42.28 -60.10 42.33
C ARG A 240 -42.41 -61.52 41.81
N LEU A 241 -41.71 -61.87 40.73
CA LEU A 241 -41.67 -63.23 40.20
C LEU A 241 -41.07 -64.22 41.21
N ALA A 242 -39.99 -63.85 41.90
CA ALA A 242 -39.39 -64.68 42.95
C ALA A 242 -40.34 -64.88 44.13
N LYS A 243 -41.05 -63.82 44.57
CA LYS A 243 -42.08 -63.90 45.62
C LYS A 243 -43.25 -64.79 45.18
N GLU A 244 -43.73 -64.66 43.95
CA GLU A 244 -44.81 -65.49 43.41
C GLU A 244 -44.40 -66.97 43.30
N GLN A 245 -43.16 -67.26 42.87
CA GLN A 245 -42.65 -68.62 42.84
C GLN A 245 -42.53 -69.22 44.25
N ALA A 246 -42.02 -68.45 45.22
CA ALA A 246 -41.94 -68.88 46.61
C ALA A 246 -43.35 -69.15 47.20
N GLU A 247 -44.34 -68.32 46.87
CA GLU A 247 -45.73 -68.52 47.28
C GLU A 247 -46.35 -69.77 46.64
N LYS A 248 -46.14 -69.98 45.34
CA LYS A 248 -46.57 -71.21 44.64
C LYS A 248 -45.92 -72.45 45.24
N GLU A 249 -44.64 -72.39 45.59
CA GLU A 249 -43.94 -73.50 46.25
C GLU A 249 -44.49 -73.79 47.65
N ARG A 250 -44.79 -72.74 48.44
CA ARG A 250 -45.45 -72.89 49.75
C ARG A 250 -46.84 -73.50 49.62
N LEU A 251 -47.66 -73.03 48.67
CA LEU A 251 -48.97 -73.60 48.36
C LEU A 251 -48.87 -75.07 47.92
N ALA A 252 -47.87 -75.41 47.10
CA ALA A 252 -47.64 -76.79 46.68
C ALA A 252 -47.22 -77.69 47.85
N LYS A 253 -46.33 -77.20 48.73
CA LYS A 253 -45.94 -77.91 49.96
C LYS A 253 -47.12 -78.10 50.91
N GLU A 254 -47.94 -77.06 51.12
CA GLU A 254 -49.15 -77.14 51.96
C GLU A 254 -50.17 -78.14 51.39
N LYS A 255 -50.40 -78.13 50.07
CA LYS A 255 -51.27 -79.13 49.42
C LYS A 255 -50.73 -80.54 49.58
N ALA A 256 -49.43 -80.75 49.38
CA ALA A 256 -48.80 -82.05 49.56
C ALA A 256 -48.85 -82.53 51.03
N GLU A 257 -48.73 -81.62 51.99
CA GLU A 257 -48.88 -81.93 53.42
C GLU A 257 -50.32 -82.29 53.78
N LYS A 258 -51.30 -81.52 53.28
CA LYS A 258 -52.73 -81.83 53.45
C LYS A 258 -53.10 -83.19 52.84
N GLU A 259 -52.60 -83.50 51.65
CA GLU A 259 -52.85 -84.80 51.01
C GLU A 259 -52.19 -85.96 51.78
N LYS A 260 -50.97 -85.76 52.31
CA LYS A 260 -50.31 -86.75 53.18
C LYS A 260 -51.08 -86.96 54.48
N ALA A 261 -51.52 -85.87 55.12
CA ALA A 261 -52.34 -85.95 56.32
C ALA A 261 -53.68 -86.66 56.05
N GLU A 262 -54.32 -86.40 54.92
CA GLU A 262 -55.55 -87.07 54.51
C GLU A 262 -55.32 -88.57 54.23
N LYS A 263 -54.26 -88.92 53.51
CA LYS A 263 -53.84 -90.33 53.31
C LYS A 263 -53.56 -91.04 54.63
N GLU A 264 -52.92 -90.37 55.59
CA GLU A 264 -52.68 -90.91 56.92
C GLU A 264 -53.99 -91.11 57.70
N ARG A 265 -54.94 -90.17 57.61
CA ARG A 265 -56.27 -90.34 58.22
C ARG A 265 -57.03 -91.51 57.60
N LEU A 266 -57.01 -91.64 56.28
CA LEU A 266 -57.60 -92.76 55.55
C LEU A 266 -56.94 -94.10 55.91
N ALA A 267 -55.62 -94.13 56.09
CA ALA A 267 -54.90 -95.31 56.53
C ALA A 267 -55.26 -95.70 57.98
N LYS A 268 -55.37 -94.71 58.88
CA LYS A 268 -55.82 -94.92 60.27
C LYS A 268 -57.27 -95.43 60.32
N GLU A 269 -58.18 -94.85 59.52
CA GLU A 269 -59.57 -95.30 59.43
C GLU A 269 -59.68 -96.73 58.87
N LYS A 270 -58.89 -97.07 57.85
CA LYS A 270 -58.82 -98.45 57.33
C LYS A 270 -58.29 -99.43 58.37
N ALA A 271 -57.23 -99.06 59.10
CA ALA A 271 -56.69 -99.89 60.16
C ALA A 271 -57.70 -100.08 61.30
N GLU A 272 -58.47 -99.05 61.65
CA GLU A 272 -59.53 -99.14 62.65
C GLU A 272 -60.69 -100.04 62.18
N LYS A 273 -61.13 -99.91 60.92
CA LYS A 273 -62.11 -100.83 60.32
C LYS A 273 -61.61 -102.27 60.29
N GLU A 274 -60.33 -102.52 60.03
CA GLU A 274 -59.75 -103.86 60.07
C GLU A 274 -59.70 -104.41 61.50
N ARG A 275 -59.39 -103.57 62.51
CA ARG A 275 -59.45 -103.98 63.92
C ARG A 275 -60.87 -104.33 64.36
N LEU A 276 -61.85 -103.51 63.98
CA LEU A 276 -63.27 -103.79 64.23
C LEU A 276 -63.73 -105.10 63.55
N ALA A 277 -63.30 -105.35 62.32
CA ALA A 277 -63.60 -106.60 61.61
C ALA A 277 -62.96 -107.83 62.29
N LYS A 278 -61.70 -107.71 62.75
CA LYS A 278 -61.03 -108.77 63.52
C LYS A 278 -61.72 -109.02 64.86
N GLU A 279 -62.14 -107.97 65.56
CA GLU A 279 -62.89 -108.10 66.82
C GLU A 279 -64.25 -108.78 66.60
N GLN A 280 -64.97 -108.46 65.52
CA GLN A 280 -66.21 -109.15 65.17
C GLN A 280 -65.98 -110.63 64.81
N ALA A 281 -64.94 -110.95 64.06
CA ALA A 281 -64.58 -112.33 63.74
C ALA A 281 -64.20 -113.12 65.01
N GLU A 282 -63.52 -112.49 65.97
CA GLU A 282 -63.16 -113.13 67.24
C GLU A 282 -64.39 -113.35 68.13
N LYS A 283 -65.33 -112.38 68.18
CA LYS A 283 -66.62 -112.55 68.84
C LYS A 283 -67.45 -113.67 68.21
N GLU A 284 -67.40 -113.84 66.88
CA GLU A 284 -68.08 -114.93 66.19
C GLU A 284 -67.42 -116.29 66.47
N ARG A 285 -66.08 -116.37 66.56
CA ARG A 285 -65.39 -117.61 66.98
C ARG A 285 -65.68 -117.97 68.43
N LEU A 286 -65.71 -116.99 69.33
CA LEU A 286 -66.13 -117.20 70.73
C LEU A 286 -67.59 -117.66 70.85
N ALA A 287 -68.48 -117.16 69.99
CA ALA A 287 -69.87 -117.64 69.92
C ALA A 287 -69.95 -119.07 69.39
N LYS A 288 -69.16 -119.43 68.36
CA LYS A 288 -69.07 -120.80 67.83
C LYS A 288 -68.45 -121.78 68.83
N GLU A 289 -67.41 -121.38 69.57
CA GLU A 289 -66.80 -122.22 70.61
C GLU A 289 -67.74 -122.44 71.81
N LYS A 290 -68.52 -121.42 72.19
CA LYS A 290 -69.57 -121.59 73.22
C LYS A 290 -70.70 -122.51 72.74
N ALA A 291 -71.10 -122.40 71.47
CA ALA A 291 -72.11 -123.29 70.88
C ALA A 291 -71.60 -124.74 70.72
N GLU A 292 -70.29 -124.95 70.56
CA GLU A 292 -69.68 -126.28 70.48
C GLU A 292 -69.51 -126.90 71.88
N LYS A 293 -69.13 -126.10 72.90
CA LYS A 293 -69.11 -126.56 74.31
C LYS A 293 -70.50 -126.90 74.85
N GLU A 294 -71.56 -126.22 74.39
CA GLU A 294 -72.94 -126.56 74.78
C GLU A 294 -73.48 -127.82 74.06
N ARG A 295 -72.90 -128.20 72.91
CA ARG A 295 -73.25 -129.44 72.20
C ARG A 295 -72.50 -130.68 72.69
N ALA A 296 -71.30 -130.51 73.26
CA ALA A 296 -70.52 -131.60 73.84
C ALA A 296 -70.96 -132.01 75.26
N GLU A 297 -71.86 -131.26 75.91
CA GLU A 297 -72.38 -131.56 77.26
C GLU A 297 -73.75 -132.26 77.23
N LYS A 298 -74.26 -132.63 76.04
CA LYS A 298 -75.59 -133.23 75.85
C LYS A 298 -75.64 -134.52 75.01
N GLU A 299 -74.52 -135.19 74.76
CA GLU A 299 -74.51 -136.53 74.14
C GLU A 299 -73.53 -137.48 74.82
#